data_AF-A0A7I0HRM5-F1
#
_entry.id   AF-A0A7I0HRM5-F1
#
_cell.length_a   1.000
_cell.length_b   1.000
_cell.length_c   1.000
_cell.angle_alpha   90.00
_cell.angle_beta   90.00
_cell.angle_gamma   90.00
#
_symmetry.space_group_name_H-M   'P 1'
#
loop_
_entity.id
_entity.type
_entity.pdbx_description
1 polymer ?
#
loop_
_entity_poly.entity_id
_entity_poly.type
_entity_poly.pdbx_seq_one_letter_code
_entity_poly.pdbx_strand_id
1 'polypeptide(L)'
;MNIYKKDNEILVSLNGCPSGWQILGFDPLITDENKDFVIGFNNGKATFNLTAINAKIQADKEKEINRLKSEIILYAESISNDGVSFLNKKFQARETDLNRMNLAISKVSLGGTFLGAWRAFDNTWVEMSIEQLTQLALLAASLWENNFKKSRIIIDLLSEMTIEDLKNYNIQAAWDAIN
;
A
#
# COMPACT_ATOMS: atom_id res chain seq x y z
N MET A 1 -15.62 6.96 -38.55
CA MET A 1 -14.46 7.30 -37.70
C MET A 1 -13.31 6.42 -38.11
N ASN A 2 -12.23 7.00 -38.63
CA ASN A 2 -11.04 6.24 -39.01
C ASN A 2 -9.93 6.53 -38.01
N ILE A 3 -9.32 5.49 -37.45
CA ILE A 3 -8.21 5.59 -36.49
C ILE A 3 -6.95 5.15 -37.22
N TYR A 4 -5.94 6.02 -37.21
CA TYR A 4 -4.62 5.74 -37.78
C TYR A 4 -3.58 5.80 -36.65
N LYS A 5 -2.67 4.83 -36.63
CA LYS A 5 -1.51 4.83 -35.73
C LYS A 5 -0.26 5.08 -36.55
N LYS A 6 0.52 6.09 -36.18
CA LYS A 6 1.85 6.35 -36.75
C LYS A 6 2.79 6.67 -35.60
N ASP A 7 3.86 5.89 -35.44
CA ASP A 7 4.82 6.01 -34.35
C ASP A 7 4.12 6.05 -32.96
N ASN A 8 4.36 7.09 -32.16
CA ASN A 8 3.75 7.34 -30.85
C ASN A 8 2.49 8.23 -30.92
N GLU A 9 1.88 8.39 -32.09
CA GLU A 9 0.67 9.20 -32.27
C GLU A 9 -0.52 8.34 -32.71
N ILE A 10 -1.68 8.59 -32.08
CA ILE A 10 -2.97 8.15 -32.60
C ILE A 10 -3.64 9.35 -33.26
N LEU A 11 -4.00 9.19 -34.52
CA LEU A 11 -4.74 10.16 -35.31
C LEU A 11 -6.17 9.65 -35.48
N VAL A 12 -7.13 10.41 -34.97
CA VAL A 12 -8.55 10.11 -35.17
C VAL A 12 -9.11 11.08 -36.21
N SER A 13 -9.55 10.53 -37.34
CA SER A 13 -10.29 11.28 -38.36
C SER A 13 -11.79 11.08 -38.14
N LEU A 14 -12.46 12.17 -37.75
CA LEU A 14 -13.91 12.27 -37.71
C LEU A 14 -14.41 12.72 -39.09
N ASN A 15 -14.43 11.80 -40.05
CA ASN A 15 -15.20 12.04 -41.29
C ASN A 15 -16.67 12.20 -40.90
N GLY A 16 -17.18 13.44 -40.94
CA GLY A 16 -18.58 13.80 -40.69
C GLY A 16 -18.84 14.67 -39.46
N CYS A 17 -18.06 15.74 -39.21
CA CYS A 17 -18.47 16.75 -38.23
C CYS A 17 -19.72 17.49 -38.76
N PRO A 18 -20.88 17.47 -38.06
CA PRO A 18 -22.06 18.21 -38.49
C PRO A 18 -21.75 19.71 -38.51
N SER A 19 -22.11 20.39 -39.60
CA SER A 19 -22.00 21.84 -39.72
C SER A 19 -22.70 22.52 -38.53
N GLY A 20 -21.94 23.10 -37.61
CA GLY A 20 -22.49 23.76 -36.42
C GLY A 20 -21.62 23.72 -35.16
N TRP A 21 -20.58 22.88 -35.10
CA TRP A 21 -19.66 22.87 -33.96
C TRP A 21 -18.50 23.85 -34.20
N GLN A 22 -18.46 24.92 -33.40
CA GLN A 22 -17.33 25.85 -33.37
C GLN A 22 -16.13 25.17 -32.68
N ILE A 23 -14.98 25.16 -33.35
CA ILE A 23 -13.69 24.98 -32.70
C ILE A 23 -13.51 26.22 -31.82
N LEU A 24 -13.64 26.07 -30.49
CA LEU A 24 -13.22 27.12 -29.57
C LEU A 24 -11.75 27.38 -29.84
N GLY A 25 -11.45 28.57 -30.36
CA GLY A 25 -10.11 28.96 -30.77
C GLY A 25 -9.09 28.69 -29.65
N PHE A 26 -8.05 27.94 -29.99
CA PHE A 26 -6.88 27.81 -29.14
C PHE A 26 -5.76 28.65 -29.72
N ASP A 27 -5.33 29.62 -28.94
CA ASP A 27 -4.13 30.44 -29.15
C ASP A 27 -2.90 29.51 -29.05
N PRO A 28 -1.92 29.53 -29.99
CA PRO A 28 -0.87 28.51 -30.05
C PRO A 28 0.17 28.58 -28.91
N LEU A 29 0.02 29.47 -27.94
CA LEU A 29 0.99 29.71 -26.88
C LEU A 29 0.28 29.94 -25.55
N ILE A 30 -0.31 28.89 -24.98
CA ILE A 30 -0.67 28.87 -23.56
C ILE A 30 0.22 27.83 -22.89
N THR A 31 1.40 28.28 -22.47
CA THR A 31 2.23 27.61 -21.45
C THR A 31 1.59 27.88 -20.10
N ASP A 32 0.46 27.23 -19.86
CA ASP A 32 -0.17 27.22 -18.54
C ASP A 32 0.24 25.88 -17.92
N GLU A 33 1.07 25.97 -16.89
CA GLU A 33 1.80 24.87 -16.23
C GLU A 33 0.87 23.80 -15.61
N ASN A 34 -0.45 24.00 -15.74
CA ASN A 34 -1.51 23.16 -15.22
C ASN A 34 -2.59 22.77 -16.24
N LYS A 35 -2.33 22.89 -17.56
CA LYS A 35 -3.26 22.42 -18.60
C LYS A 35 -2.66 21.24 -19.38
N ASP A 36 -2.97 20.04 -18.89
CA ASP A 36 -2.81 18.76 -19.61
C ASP A 36 -3.67 18.75 -20.89
N PHE A 37 -3.29 19.49 -21.92
CA PHE A 37 -3.93 19.44 -23.22
C PHE A 37 -3.44 18.18 -23.97
N VAL A 38 -4.17 17.09 -23.77
CA VAL A 38 -3.87 15.76 -24.33
C VAL A 38 -4.33 15.62 -25.79
N ILE A 39 -5.11 16.60 -26.29
CA ILE A 39 -5.70 16.58 -27.63
C ILE A 39 -5.36 17.89 -28.35
N GLY A 40 -4.46 17.82 -29.33
CA GLY A 40 -4.23 18.91 -30.28
C GLY A 40 -5.13 18.74 -31.50
N PHE A 41 -5.69 19.83 -32.05
CA PHE A 41 -6.40 19.79 -33.33
C PHE A 41 -5.58 20.50 -34.40
N ASN A 42 -5.17 19.79 -35.45
CA ASN A 42 -4.47 20.38 -36.59
C ASN A 42 -5.14 19.94 -37.89
N ASN A 43 -5.58 20.92 -38.72
CA ASN A 43 -6.26 20.68 -39.99
C ASN A 43 -7.44 19.67 -39.91
N GLY A 44 -8.26 19.78 -38.85
CA GLY A 44 -9.41 18.90 -38.63
C GLY A 44 -9.08 17.49 -38.12
N LYS A 45 -7.82 17.20 -37.77
CA LYS A 45 -7.39 15.95 -37.13
C LYS A 45 -7.10 16.17 -35.66
N ALA A 46 -7.60 15.29 -34.81
CA ALA A 46 -7.20 15.21 -33.41
C ALA A 46 -5.92 14.39 -33.28
N THR A 47 -4.91 14.94 -32.62
CA THR A 47 -3.63 14.29 -32.28
C THR A 47 -3.58 14.08 -30.77
N PHE A 48 -3.35 12.83 -30.36
CA PHE A 48 -3.18 12.45 -28.96
C PHE A 48 -1.70 12.33 -28.62
N ASN A 49 -1.24 13.02 -27.57
CA ASN A 49 0.11 12.84 -27.04
C ASN A 49 0.16 11.59 -26.14
N LEU A 50 0.40 10.42 -26.74
CA LEU A 50 0.43 9.15 -26.01
C LEU A 50 1.52 9.10 -24.94
N THR A 51 2.64 9.80 -25.13
CA THR A 51 3.73 9.85 -24.15
C THR A 51 3.27 10.53 -22.86
N ALA A 52 2.60 11.68 -22.97
CA ALA A 52 2.06 12.40 -21.81
C ALA A 52 0.94 11.60 -21.11
N ILE A 53 0.06 10.95 -21.88
CA ILE A 53 -0.99 10.07 -21.33
C ILE A 53 -0.37 8.91 -20.54
N ASN A 54 0.59 8.21 -21.14
CA ASN A 54 1.23 7.05 -20.51
C ASN A 54 2.00 7.46 -19.26
N ALA A 55 2.68 8.61 -19.27
CA ALA A 55 3.36 9.14 -18.09
C ALA A 55 2.37 9.45 -16.96
N LYS A 56 1.22 10.04 -17.28
CA LYS A 56 0.18 10.31 -16.28
C LYS A 56 -0.43 9.04 -15.69
N ILE A 57 -0.76 8.07 -16.54
CA ILE A 57 -1.27 6.75 -16.08
C ILE A 57 -0.26 6.07 -15.15
N GLN A 58 1.03 6.13 -15.50
CA GLN A 58 2.09 5.58 -14.67
C GLN A 58 2.21 6.30 -13.32
N ALA A 59 2.16 7.64 -13.32
CA ALA A 59 2.19 8.43 -12.08
C ALA A 59 0.98 8.15 -11.17
N ASP A 60 -0.22 8.03 -11.75
CA ASP A 60 -1.43 7.69 -11.01
C ASP A 60 -1.34 6.26 -10.44
N LYS A 61 -0.80 5.31 -11.20
CA LYS A 61 -0.54 3.94 -10.72
C LYS A 61 0.44 3.94 -9.54
N GLU A 62 1.55 4.66 -9.63
CA GLU A 62 2.54 4.75 -8.55
C GLU A 62 1.98 5.38 -7.28
N LYS A 63 1.17 6.44 -7.43
CA LYS A 63 0.46 7.06 -6.30
C LYS A 63 -0.44 6.06 -5.59
N GLU A 64 -1.18 5.25 -6.36
CA GLU A 64 -2.09 4.25 -5.81
C GLU A 64 -1.36 3.11 -5.12
N ILE A 65 -0.25 2.63 -5.71
CA ILE A 65 0.63 1.64 -5.08
C ILE A 65 1.15 2.16 -3.74
N ASN A 66 1.59 3.42 -3.68
CA ASN A 66 2.13 4.00 -2.44
C ASN A 66 1.05 4.14 -1.36
N ARG A 67 -0.17 4.53 -1.73
CA ARG A 67 -1.33 4.55 -0.81
C ARG A 67 -1.59 3.16 -0.23
N LEU A 68 -1.71 2.14 -1.09
CA LEU A 68 -1.97 0.76 -0.66
C LEU A 68 -0.84 0.19 0.19
N LYS A 69 0.43 0.48 -0.15
CA LYS A 69 1.59 0.09 0.69
C LYS A 69 1.44 0.58 2.12
N SER A 70 1.09 1.84 2.31
CA SER A 70 0.87 2.41 3.64
C SER A 70 -0.29 1.74 4.36
N GLU A 71 -1.41 1.49 3.67
CA GLU A 71 -2.57 0.83 4.27
C GLU A 71 -2.30 -0.63 4.66
N ILE A 72 -1.55 -1.37 3.85
CA ILE A 72 -1.16 -2.76 4.16
C ILE A 72 -0.26 -2.81 5.40
N ILE A 73 0.68 -1.86 5.53
CA ILE A 73 1.54 -1.75 6.72
C ILE A 73 0.70 -1.45 7.96
N LEU A 74 -0.19 -0.46 7.89
CA LEU A 74 -1.10 -0.11 8.97
C LEU A 74 -2.02 -1.28 9.36
N TYR A 75 -2.47 -2.05 8.36
CA TYR A 75 -3.27 -3.25 8.59
C TYR A 75 -2.47 -4.33 9.35
N ALA A 76 -1.23 -4.62 8.95
CA ALA A 76 -0.33 -5.54 9.66
C ALA A 76 -0.02 -5.09 11.10
N GLU A 77 0.17 -3.78 11.29
CA GLU A 77 0.35 -3.17 12.61
C GLU A 77 -0.91 -3.32 13.48
N SER A 78 -2.11 -3.16 12.90
CA SER A 78 -3.37 -3.32 13.63
C SER A 78 -3.54 -4.73 14.19
N ILE A 79 -3.23 -5.77 13.40
CA ILE A 79 -3.26 -7.17 13.86
C ILE A 79 -2.21 -7.39 14.96
N SER A 80 -1.02 -6.81 14.81
CA SER A 80 0.03 -6.91 15.83
C SER A 80 -0.34 -6.16 17.12
N ASN A 81 -1.15 -5.09 17.02
CA ASN A 81 -1.73 -4.39 18.16
C ASN A 81 -2.78 -5.24 18.89
N ASP A 82 -3.62 -5.98 18.16
CA ASP A 82 -4.59 -6.94 18.74
C ASP A 82 -3.87 -8.10 19.45
N GLY A 83 -2.73 -8.50 18.89
CA GLY A 83 -1.74 -9.34 19.55
C GLY A 83 -2.20 -10.77 19.83
N VAL A 84 -1.58 -11.41 20.82
CA VAL A 84 -1.75 -12.84 21.12
C VAL A 84 -2.50 -13.06 22.42
N SER A 85 -3.14 -14.22 22.55
CA SER A 85 -3.75 -14.67 23.80
C SER A 85 -2.80 -15.59 24.56
N PHE A 86 -2.54 -15.29 25.82
CA PHE A 86 -1.66 -16.07 26.69
C PHE A 86 -2.13 -15.92 28.15
N LEU A 87 -2.14 -17.01 28.93
CA LEU A 87 -2.62 -17.00 30.32
C LEU A 87 -3.98 -16.29 30.52
N ASN A 88 -4.94 -16.54 29.62
CA ASN A 88 -6.28 -15.93 29.60
C ASN A 88 -6.29 -14.38 29.48
N LYS A 89 -5.20 -13.79 28.99
CA LYS A 89 -5.05 -12.35 28.74
C LYS A 89 -4.58 -12.10 27.31
N LYS A 90 -4.82 -10.89 26.81
CA LYS A 90 -4.31 -10.41 25.52
C LYS A 90 -3.02 -9.63 25.73
N PHE A 91 -2.04 -9.84 24.88
CA PHE A 91 -0.75 -9.15 24.90
C PHE A 91 -0.42 -8.63 23.52
N GLN A 92 0.03 -7.38 23.45
CA GLN A 92 0.43 -6.74 22.21
C GLN A 92 1.69 -7.41 21.63
N ALA A 93 1.73 -7.53 20.30
CA ALA A 93 2.84 -8.09 19.54
C ALA A 93 3.51 -7.00 18.67
N ARG A 94 3.48 -5.74 19.11
CA ARG A 94 4.21 -4.66 18.42
C ARG A 94 5.70 -4.92 18.51
N GLU A 95 6.45 -4.44 17.52
CA GLU A 95 7.92 -4.49 17.54
C GLU A 95 8.51 -3.89 18.83
N THR A 96 7.91 -2.81 19.34
CA THR A 96 8.33 -2.19 20.61
C THR A 96 8.12 -3.10 21.82
N ASP A 97 7.05 -3.90 21.86
CA ASP A 97 6.81 -4.87 22.94
C ASP A 97 7.75 -6.07 22.81
N LEU A 98 7.98 -6.55 21.59
CA LEU A 98 8.97 -7.61 21.31
C LEU A 98 10.38 -7.20 21.73
N ASN A 99 10.80 -5.98 21.37
CA ASN A 99 12.09 -5.44 21.78
C ASN A 99 12.21 -5.37 23.31
N ARG A 100 11.15 -4.96 24.01
CA ARG A 100 11.13 -4.93 25.48
C ARG A 100 11.18 -6.33 26.08
N MET A 101 10.43 -7.29 25.53
CA MET A 101 10.47 -8.69 25.97
C MET A 101 11.87 -9.27 25.78
N ASN A 102 12.48 -9.04 24.62
CA ASN A 102 13.85 -9.49 24.31
C ASN A 102 14.89 -8.88 25.27
N LEU A 103 14.76 -7.59 25.60
CA LEU A 103 15.63 -6.94 26.59
C LEU A 103 15.48 -7.56 27.99
N ALA A 104 14.24 -7.85 28.41
CA ALA A 104 13.99 -8.49 29.70
C ALA A 104 14.57 -9.91 29.75
N ILE A 105 14.41 -10.69 28.68
CA ILE A 105 14.98 -12.04 28.55
C ILE A 105 16.51 -11.98 28.55
N SER A 106 17.09 -11.11 27.72
CA SER A 106 18.55 -10.93 27.61
C SER A 106 19.17 -10.52 28.95
N LYS A 107 18.50 -9.63 29.70
CA LYS A 107 18.93 -9.23 31.06
C LYS A 107 19.07 -10.45 31.98
N VAL A 108 18.14 -11.41 31.92
CA VAL A 108 18.23 -12.64 32.73
C VAL A 108 19.37 -13.53 32.24
N SER A 109 19.55 -13.67 30.92
CA SER A 109 20.67 -14.43 30.35
C SER A 109 22.05 -13.89 30.75
N LEU A 110 22.14 -12.60 31.08
CA LEU A 110 23.35 -11.95 31.58
C LEU A 110 23.52 -12.05 33.11
N GLY A 111 22.72 -12.88 33.79
CA GLY A 111 22.78 -13.09 35.24
C GLY A 111 21.92 -12.12 36.07
N GLY A 112 21.10 -11.29 35.42
CA GLY A 112 20.16 -10.40 36.10
C GLY A 112 18.86 -11.10 36.54
N THR A 113 18.01 -10.35 37.23
CA THR A 113 16.70 -10.84 37.71
C THR A 113 15.54 -10.20 36.93
N PHE A 114 14.58 -11.01 36.52
CA PHE A 114 13.29 -10.57 36.00
C PHE A 114 12.34 -10.23 37.14
N LEU A 115 11.55 -9.15 37.00
CA LEU A 115 10.67 -8.65 38.06
C LEU A 115 9.35 -9.44 38.21
N GLY A 116 9.16 -10.50 37.42
CA GLY A 116 8.08 -11.46 37.61
C GLY A 116 6.70 -11.04 37.09
N ALA A 117 6.61 -9.99 36.28
CA ALA A 117 5.34 -9.57 35.67
C ALA A 117 5.53 -8.91 34.30
N TRP A 118 4.50 -9.02 33.46
CA TRP A 118 4.40 -8.32 32.17
C TRP A 118 3.05 -7.63 32.02
N ARG A 119 2.98 -6.61 31.16
CA ARG A 119 1.76 -5.80 31.00
C ARG A 119 0.89 -6.36 29.87
N ALA A 120 -0.36 -6.65 30.18
CA ALA A 120 -1.37 -7.05 29.20
C ALA A 120 -1.94 -5.84 28.43
N PHE A 121 -2.67 -6.12 27.35
CA PHE A 121 -3.33 -5.13 26.49
C PHE A 121 -4.27 -4.20 27.27
N ASP A 122 -4.99 -4.75 28.25
CA ASP A 122 -5.89 -4.02 29.15
C ASP A 122 -5.15 -3.19 30.23
N ASN A 123 -3.83 -3.02 30.07
CA ASN A 123 -2.93 -2.31 30.96
C ASN A 123 -2.73 -2.94 32.35
N THR A 124 -3.23 -4.15 32.60
CA THR A 124 -3.02 -4.89 33.85
C THR A 124 -1.66 -5.57 33.90
N TRP A 125 -1.06 -5.66 35.08
CA TRP A 125 0.14 -6.46 35.31
C TRP A 125 -0.26 -7.92 35.54
N VAL A 126 0.36 -8.82 34.79
CA VAL A 126 0.16 -10.26 34.88
C VAL A 126 1.45 -10.86 35.40
N GLU A 127 1.37 -11.50 36.57
CA GLU A 127 2.50 -12.23 37.14
C GLU A 127 2.87 -13.41 36.24
N MET A 128 4.16 -13.57 35.96
CA MET A 128 4.68 -14.67 35.16
C MET A 128 6.15 -14.94 35.43
N SER A 129 6.57 -16.19 35.21
CA SER A 129 7.98 -16.58 35.27
C SER A 129 8.75 -16.13 34.03
N ILE A 130 10.08 -16.24 34.05
CA ILE A 130 10.91 -15.94 32.88
C ILE A 130 10.65 -16.93 31.73
N GLU A 131 10.36 -18.19 32.04
CA GLU A 131 9.98 -19.21 31.06
C GLU A 131 8.66 -18.84 30.39
N GLN A 132 7.67 -18.37 31.17
CA GLN A 132 6.39 -17.89 30.64
C GLN A 132 6.55 -16.62 29.79
N LEU A 133 7.40 -15.67 30.21
CA LEU A 133 7.73 -14.50 29.39
C LEU A 133 8.39 -14.92 28.07
N THR A 134 9.26 -15.92 28.10
CA THR A 134 9.92 -16.45 26.90
C THR A 134 8.91 -17.09 25.94
N GLN A 135 7.96 -17.87 26.47
CA GLN A 135 6.86 -18.44 25.67
C GLN A 135 5.98 -17.34 25.05
N LEU A 136 5.62 -16.32 25.83
CA LEU A 136 4.88 -15.16 25.33
C LEU A 136 5.63 -14.44 24.22
N ALA A 137 6.93 -14.20 24.40
CA ALA A 137 7.78 -13.54 23.42
C ALA A 137 7.84 -14.32 22.10
N LEU A 138 7.96 -15.66 22.16
CA LEU A 138 7.94 -16.51 20.97
C LEU A 138 6.59 -16.46 20.26
N LEU A 139 5.47 -16.55 20.99
CA LEU A 139 4.13 -16.45 20.41
C LEU A 139 3.90 -15.10 19.72
N ALA A 140 4.24 -14.01 20.40
CA ALA A 140 4.11 -12.66 19.86
C ALA A 140 5.04 -12.44 18.66
N ALA A 141 6.27 -12.94 18.72
CA ALA A 141 7.23 -12.85 17.61
C ALA A 141 6.73 -13.62 16.39
N SER A 142 6.17 -14.82 16.55
CA SER A 142 5.59 -15.57 15.44
C SER A 142 4.42 -14.83 14.78
N LEU A 143 3.54 -14.19 15.56
CA LEU A 143 2.47 -13.36 15.00
C LEU A 143 3.05 -12.19 14.20
N TRP A 144 3.98 -11.44 14.79
CA TRP A 144 4.60 -10.29 14.14
C TRP A 144 5.36 -10.68 12.86
N GLU A 145 6.16 -11.75 12.90
CA GLU A 145 6.92 -12.24 11.75
C GLU A 145 5.99 -12.67 10.61
N ASN A 146 4.91 -13.38 10.93
CA ASN A 146 3.90 -13.75 9.95
C ASN A 146 3.26 -12.50 9.33
N ASN A 147 2.87 -11.51 10.14
CA ASN A 147 2.27 -10.27 9.64
C ASN A 147 3.26 -9.47 8.77
N PHE A 148 4.52 -9.38 9.20
CA PHE A 148 5.59 -8.75 8.43
C PHE A 148 5.75 -9.45 7.07
N LYS A 149 5.88 -10.77 7.05
CA LYS A 149 6.04 -11.55 5.83
C LYS A 149 4.84 -11.39 4.90
N LYS A 150 3.61 -11.51 5.41
CA LYS A 150 2.38 -11.33 4.62
C LYS A 150 2.34 -9.95 3.99
N SER A 151 2.58 -8.89 4.78
CA SER A 151 2.58 -7.52 4.25
C SER A 151 3.57 -7.33 3.10
N ARG A 152 4.77 -7.93 3.16
CA ARG A 152 5.77 -7.83 2.09
C ARG A 152 5.32 -8.53 0.82
N ILE A 153 4.79 -9.75 0.94
CA ILE A 153 4.26 -10.50 -0.21
C ILE A 153 3.15 -9.69 -0.90
N ILE A 154 2.20 -9.16 -0.13
CA ILE A 154 1.08 -8.35 -0.68
C ILE A 154 1.61 -7.10 -1.38
N ILE A 155 2.57 -6.40 -0.77
CA ILE A 155 3.17 -5.19 -1.33
C ILE A 155 3.90 -5.46 -2.65
N ASP A 156 4.64 -6.56 -2.74
CA ASP A 156 5.41 -6.92 -3.93
C ASP A 156 4.46 -7.18 -5.14
N LEU A 157 3.31 -7.80 -4.88
CA LEU A 157 2.28 -8.09 -5.88
C LEU A 157 1.61 -6.83 -6.47
N LEU A 158 1.60 -5.70 -5.75
CA LEU A 158 0.95 -4.47 -6.23
C LEU A 158 1.54 -3.95 -7.54
N SER A 159 2.84 -4.16 -7.76
CA SER A 159 3.56 -3.65 -8.94
C SER A 159 3.06 -4.30 -10.25
N GLU A 160 2.58 -5.54 -10.17
CA GLU A 160 2.11 -6.34 -11.29
C GLU A 160 0.66 -6.02 -11.69
N MET A 161 -0.07 -5.29 -10.84
CA MET A 161 -1.50 -5.02 -11.02
C MET A 161 -1.79 -3.86 -11.97
N THR A 162 -2.95 -3.87 -12.59
CA THR A 162 -3.44 -2.72 -13.36
C THR A 162 -3.93 -1.62 -12.40
N ILE A 163 -4.03 -0.38 -12.89
CA ILE A 163 -4.58 0.72 -12.09
C ILE A 163 -6.03 0.46 -11.65
N GLU A 164 -6.82 -0.26 -12.44
CA GLU A 164 -8.20 -0.60 -12.10
C GLU A 164 -8.26 -1.64 -10.99
N ASP A 165 -7.38 -2.64 -11.02
CA ASP A 165 -7.27 -3.64 -9.95
C ASP A 165 -6.82 -2.99 -8.64
N LEU A 166 -5.88 -2.04 -8.71
CA LEU A 166 -5.39 -1.32 -7.53
C LEU A 166 -6.50 -0.46 -6.88
N LYS A 167 -7.33 0.21 -7.68
CA LYS A 167 -8.45 1.02 -7.14
C LYS A 167 -9.51 0.17 -6.44
N ASN A 168 -9.68 -1.07 -6.88
CA ASN A 168 -10.65 -2.01 -6.32
C ASN A 168 -10.00 -3.02 -5.35
N TYR A 169 -8.77 -2.76 -4.91
CA TYR A 169 -7.99 -3.69 -4.12
C TYR A 169 -8.60 -3.91 -2.73
N ASN A 170 -8.75 -5.17 -2.34
CA ASN A 170 -9.25 -5.55 -1.02
C ASN A 170 -8.12 -6.16 -0.17
N ILE A 171 -7.63 -5.36 0.79
CA ILE A 171 -6.52 -5.75 1.67
C ILE A 171 -6.87 -6.98 2.51
N GLN A 172 -8.07 -7.05 3.09
CA GLN A 172 -8.50 -8.20 3.90
C GLN A 172 -8.49 -9.49 3.07
N ALA A 173 -9.10 -9.47 1.88
CA ALA A 173 -9.17 -10.64 1.01
C ALA A 173 -7.77 -11.09 0.57
N ALA A 174 -6.87 -10.16 0.25
CA ALA A 174 -5.48 -10.47 -0.08
C ALA A 174 -4.72 -11.03 1.13
N TRP A 175 -4.99 -10.52 2.32
CA TRP A 175 -4.39 -11.00 3.57
C TRP A 175 -4.78 -12.43 3.90
N ASP A 176 -6.07 -12.75 3.77
CA ASP A 176 -6.62 -14.08 4.05
C ASP A 176 -6.20 -15.12 3.02
N ALA A 177 -5.81 -14.70 1.82
CA ALA A 177 -5.32 -15.60 0.76
C ALA A 177 -3.89 -16.10 1.01
N ILE A 178 -3.12 -15.45 1.88
CA ILE A 178 -1.77 -15.87 2.24
C ILE A 178 -1.85 -16.68 3.53
N ASN A 179 -1.41 -17.93 3.50
CA ASN A 179 -1.34 -18.81 4.68
C ASN A 179 -0.18 -18.42 5.59
#